data_AF-A0A0H3GN41-F1
#
_entry.id   AF-A0A0H3GN41-F1
#
_cell.length_a   1.000
_cell.length_b   1.000
_cell.length_c   1.000
_cell.angle_alpha   90.00
_cell.angle_beta   90.00
_cell.angle_gamma   90.00
#
_symmetry.space_group_name_H-M   'P 1'
#
loop_
_entity.id
_entity.type
_entity.pdbx_description
1 polymer ?
#
loop_
_entity_poly.entity_id
_entity_poly.type
_entity_poly.pdbx_seq_one_letter_code
_entity_poly.pdbx_strand_id
1 'polypeptide(L)'
;MSRRNNDAITIHSILSWIEDNLESPLSLEKVSERSGYSKWHLQRMFKKETGHSLGQYIRSRKLTEIAQKLKQSNEPILYLAERYGFESQQTLTRTFKNYFDVPPHKYRITNVPGESRYLHPLNN
;
A
#
# COMPACT_ATOMS: atom_id res chain seq x y z
N MET A 1 -25.89 -3.48 -18.38
CA MET A 1 -24.90 -2.65 -17.63
C MET A 1 -23.80 -2.21 -18.59
N SER A 2 -23.42 -0.93 -18.58
CA SER A 2 -22.31 -0.42 -19.42
C SER A 2 -20.96 -0.95 -18.92
N ARG A 3 -20.01 -1.25 -19.83
CA ARG A 3 -18.65 -1.75 -19.49
C ARG A 3 -17.99 -0.93 -18.38
N ARG A 4 -18.14 0.40 -18.40
CA ARG A 4 -17.58 1.29 -17.36
C ARG A 4 -18.06 0.98 -15.94
N ASN A 5 -19.34 0.63 -15.75
CA ASN A 5 -19.83 0.28 -14.41
C ASN A 5 -19.18 -1.02 -13.90
N ASN A 6 -18.91 -1.97 -14.79
CA ASN A 6 -18.29 -3.23 -14.39
C ASN A 6 -16.83 -3.04 -13.97
N ASP A 7 -16.11 -2.15 -14.67
CA ASP A 7 -14.74 -1.77 -14.30
C ASP A 7 -14.71 -1.15 -12.90
N ALA A 8 -15.59 -0.18 -12.63
CA ALA A 8 -15.65 0.49 -11.33
C ALA A 8 -15.97 -0.48 -10.18
N ILE A 9 -16.96 -1.37 -10.37
CA ILE A 9 -17.31 -2.42 -9.39
C ILE A 9 -16.11 -3.34 -9.13
N THR A 10 -15.43 -3.78 -10.19
CA THR A 10 -14.24 -4.62 -10.08
C THR A 10 -13.12 -3.92 -9.31
N ILE A 11 -12.82 -2.66 -9.65
CA ILE A 11 -11.77 -1.90 -8.98
C ILE A 11 -12.11 -1.65 -7.51
N HIS A 12 -13.36 -1.37 -7.18
CA HIS A 12 -13.77 -1.21 -5.79
C HIS A 12 -13.61 -2.51 -4.99
N SER A 13 -13.98 -3.66 -5.56
CA SER A 13 -13.73 -4.97 -4.95
C SER A 13 -12.24 -5.25 -4.75
N ILE A 14 -11.40 -4.88 -5.72
CA ILE A 14 -9.94 -5.03 -5.64
C ILE A 14 -9.35 -4.09 -4.59
N LEU A 15 -9.85 -2.85 -4.45
CA LEU A 15 -9.43 -1.94 -3.39
C LEU A 15 -9.68 -2.57 -2.01
N SER A 16 -10.91 -3.00 -1.72
CA SER A 16 -11.23 -3.64 -0.43
C SER A 16 -10.36 -4.87 -0.17
N TRP A 17 -10.15 -5.71 -1.19
CA TRP A 17 -9.27 -6.87 -1.03
C TRP A 17 -7.81 -6.49 -0.76
N ILE A 18 -7.28 -5.45 -1.40
CA ILE A 18 -5.91 -4.96 -1.12
C ILE A 18 -5.81 -4.53 0.34
N GLU A 19 -6.80 -3.79 0.83
CA GLU A 19 -6.85 -3.27 2.20
C GLU A 19 -6.80 -4.38 3.24
N ASP A 20 -7.62 -5.42 3.06
CA ASP A 20 -7.65 -6.58 3.94
C ASP A 20 -6.33 -7.39 3.91
N ASN A 21 -5.47 -7.17 2.91
CA ASN A 21 -4.26 -7.95 2.69
C ASN A 21 -2.95 -7.13 2.77
N LEU A 22 -3.00 -5.85 3.20
CA LEU A 22 -1.83 -4.97 3.27
C LEU A 22 -0.74 -5.50 4.22
N GLU A 23 -1.14 -6.14 5.33
CA GLU A 23 -0.22 -6.71 6.33
C GLU A 23 0.37 -8.06 5.93
N SER A 24 0.43 -8.35 4.63
CA SER A 24 0.99 -9.58 4.08
C SER A 24 1.87 -9.33 2.85
N PRO A 25 2.75 -10.29 2.49
CA PRO A 25 3.44 -10.28 1.21
C PRO A 25 2.47 -10.32 0.03
N LEU A 26 2.25 -9.14 -0.55
CA LEU A 26 1.31 -8.87 -1.63
C LEU A 26 2.10 -8.52 -2.90
N SER A 27 1.96 -9.35 -3.93
CA SER A 27 2.55 -9.12 -5.25
C SER A 27 1.48 -8.65 -6.22
N LEU A 28 1.88 -7.94 -7.28
CA LEU A 28 0.95 -7.51 -8.33
C LEU A 28 0.32 -8.71 -9.04
N GLU A 29 1.05 -9.82 -9.11
CA GLU A 29 0.61 -11.09 -9.66
C GLU A 29 -0.59 -11.63 -8.87
N LYS A 30 -0.50 -11.68 -7.53
CA LYS A 30 -1.63 -12.10 -6.67
C LYS A 30 -2.86 -11.21 -6.84
N VAL A 31 -2.67 -9.89 -6.95
CA VAL A 31 -3.81 -8.97 -7.17
C VAL A 31 -4.47 -9.22 -8.53
N SER A 32 -3.64 -9.48 -9.55
CA SER A 32 -4.11 -9.76 -10.92
C SER A 32 -4.89 -11.06 -10.96
N GLU A 33 -4.34 -12.13 -10.38
CA GLU A 33 -5.00 -13.42 -10.24
C GLU A 33 -6.37 -13.29 -9.55
N ARG A 34 -6.43 -12.54 -8.44
CA ARG A 34 -7.70 -12.27 -7.74
C ARG A 34 -8.72 -11.55 -8.61
N SER A 35 -8.28 -10.64 -9.48
CA SER A 35 -9.16 -9.88 -10.36
C SER A 35 -9.69 -10.67 -11.55
N GLY A 36 -9.04 -11.78 -11.91
CA GLY A 36 -9.29 -12.50 -13.17
C GLY A 36 -8.79 -11.79 -14.43
N TYR A 37 -8.17 -10.61 -14.29
CA TYR A 37 -7.57 -9.86 -15.38
C TYR A 37 -6.06 -10.03 -15.45
N SER A 38 -5.51 -9.85 -16.65
CA SER A 38 -4.06 -9.74 -16.79
C SER A 38 -3.55 -8.52 -16.02
N LYS A 39 -2.30 -8.61 -15.52
CA LYS A 39 -1.63 -7.54 -14.77
C LYS A 39 -1.69 -6.19 -15.47
N TRP A 40 -1.41 -6.16 -16.77
CA TRP A 40 -1.44 -4.93 -17.56
C TRP A 40 -2.85 -4.33 -17.65
N HIS A 41 -3.87 -5.17 -17.84
CA HIS A 41 -5.25 -4.70 -17.93
C HIS A 41 -5.74 -4.18 -16.58
N LEU A 42 -5.48 -4.92 -15.50
CA LEU A 42 -5.81 -4.49 -14.14
C LEU A 42 -5.12 -3.16 -13.79
N GLN A 43 -3.83 -3.02 -14.08
CA GLN A 43 -3.10 -1.76 -13.82
C GLN A 43 -3.69 -0.58 -14.60
N ARG A 44 -4.10 -0.78 -15.86
CA ARG A 44 -4.74 0.25 -16.67
C ARG A 44 -6.12 0.62 -16.12
N MET A 45 -6.95 -0.36 -15.80
CA MET A 45 -8.26 -0.14 -15.19
C MET A 45 -8.12 0.61 -13.86
N PHE A 46 -7.25 0.12 -12.97
CA PHE A 46 -7.01 0.72 -11.67
C PHE A 46 -6.55 2.18 -11.81
N LYS A 47 -5.62 2.48 -12.72
CA LYS A 47 -5.16 3.85 -12.97
C LYS A 47 -6.26 4.74 -13.53
N LYS A 48 -7.09 4.21 -14.43
CA LYS A 48 -8.23 4.94 -15.01
C LYS A 48 -9.29 5.28 -13.96
N GLU A 49 -9.61 4.35 -13.07
CA GLU A 49 -10.67 4.54 -12.07
C GLU A 49 -10.19 5.31 -10.82
N THR A 50 -8.94 5.14 -10.39
CA THR A 50 -8.45 5.72 -9.11
C THR A 50 -7.50 6.90 -9.29
N GLY A 51 -6.97 7.12 -10.50
CA GLY A 51 -5.88 8.07 -10.73
C GLY A 51 -4.52 7.61 -10.19
N HIS A 52 -4.40 6.43 -9.58
CA HIS A 52 -3.16 5.92 -8.98
C HIS A 52 -2.61 4.71 -9.74
N SER A 53 -1.29 4.51 -9.77
CA SER A 53 -0.78 3.23 -10.24
C SER A 53 -0.97 2.19 -9.13
N LEU A 54 -1.41 0.97 -9.48
CA LEU A 54 -1.70 -0.08 -8.50
C LEU A 54 -0.51 -0.36 -7.55
N GLY A 55 0.69 -0.49 -8.11
CA GLY A 55 1.89 -0.74 -7.30
C GLY A 55 2.30 0.42 -6.41
N GLN A 56 2.07 1.67 -6.85
CA GLN A 56 2.29 2.84 -5.99
C GLN A 56 1.25 2.91 -4.88
N TYR A 57 -0.02 2.66 -5.20
CA TYR A 57 -1.11 2.63 -4.22
C TYR A 57 -0.80 1.66 -3.08
N ILE A 58 -0.53 0.38 -3.40
CA ILE A 58 -0.19 -0.65 -2.42
C ILE A 58 0.98 -0.20 -1.56
N ARG A 59 2.06 0.29 -2.18
CA ARG A 59 3.26 0.71 -1.45
C ARG A 59 2.97 1.89 -0.51
N SER A 60 2.32 2.95 -0.99
CA SER A 60 1.97 4.12 -0.18
C SER A 60 1.06 3.75 0.99
N ARG A 61 0.11 2.83 0.77
CA ARG A 61 -0.74 2.29 1.84
C ARG A 61 0.05 1.52 2.88
N LYS A 62 0.88 0.55 2.47
CA LYS A 62 1.76 -0.18 3.40
C LYS A 62 2.64 0.76 4.22
N LEU A 63 3.21 1.80 3.61
CA LEU A 63 4.04 2.77 4.32
C LEU A 63 3.24 3.60 5.34
N THR A 64 2.00 3.96 5.01
CA THR A 64 1.09 4.68 5.91
C THR A 64 0.75 3.82 7.14
N GLU A 65 0.38 2.55 6.93
CA GLU A 65 0.10 1.61 8.04
C GLU A 65 1.34 1.39 8.91
N ILE A 66 2.52 1.20 8.30
CA ILE A 66 3.78 1.09 9.04
C ILE A 66 4.05 2.36 9.84
N ALA A 67 3.83 3.55 9.28
CA ALA A 67 4.02 4.81 9.99
C ALA A 67 3.13 4.90 11.24
N GLN A 68 1.87 4.47 11.14
CA GLN A 68 0.97 4.39 12.30
C GLN A 68 1.47 3.39 13.34
N LYS A 69 1.88 2.19 12.93
CA LYS A 69 2.44 1.18 13.85
C LYS A 69 3.71 1.65 14.53
N LEU A 70 4.58 2.39 13.83
CA LEU A 70 5.77 2.99 14.41
C LEU A 70 5.45 4.01 15.50
N LYS A 71 4.27 4.64 15.47
CA LYS A 71 3.81 5.62 16.47
C LYS A 71 3.05 4.99 17.64
N GLN A 72 2.32 3.92 17.35
CA GLN A 72 1.38 3.31 18.29
C GLN A 72 1.97 2.10 19.01
N SER A 73 3.09 1.56 18.55
CA SER A 73 3.70 0.34 19.08
C SER A 73 5.23 0.38 19.06
N ASN A 74 5.83 -0.57 19.77
CA ASN A 74 7.26 -0.83 19.76
C ASN A 74 7.66 -2.03 18.88
N GLU A 75 6.81 -2.42 17.91
CA GLU A 75 7.12 -3.51 16.98
C GLU A 75 8.48 -3.28 16.28
N PRO A 76 9.40 -4.27 16.23
CA PRO A 76 10.69 -4.09 15.58
C PRO A 76 10.56 -3.70 14.10
N ILE A 77 11.45 -2.83 13.61
CA ILE A 77 11.41 -2.37 12.20
C ILE A 77 11.63 -3.56 11.24
N LEU A 78 12.49 -4.52 11.62
CA LEU A 78 12.68 -5.76 10.87
C LEU A 78 11.38 -6.57 10.78
N TYR A 79 10.68 -6.74 11.90
CA TYR A 79 9.41 -7.45 11.93
C TYR A 79 8.34 -6.75 11.06
N LEU A 80 8.25 -5.42 11.14
CA LEU A 80 7.37 -4.64 10.27
C LEU A 80 7.74 -4.79 8.79
N ALA A 81 9.03 -4.86 8.45
CA ALA A 81 9.47 -5.10 7.08
C ALA A 81 8.97 -6.46 6.57
N GLU A 82 9.23 -7.53 7.32
CA GLU A 82 8.82 -8.89 6.95
C GLU A 82 7.30 -9.03 6.87
N ARG A 83 6.57 -8.54 7.88
CA ARG A 83 5.11 -8.59 7.94
C ARG A 83 4.45 -7.94 6.73
N TYR A 84 4.94 -6.76 6.34
CA TYR A 84 4.42 -6.05 5.16
C TYR A 84 5.08 -6.50 3.83
N GLY A 85 5.88 -7.56 3.84
CA GLY A 85 6.44 -8.18 2.64
C GLY A 85 7.60 -7.42 1.99
N PHE A 86 8.36 -6.63 2.75
CA PHE A 86 9.63 -6.09 2.30
C PHE A 86 10.73 -7.14 2.45
N GLU A 87 11.57 -7.29 1.42
CA GLU A 87 12.66 -8.28 1.39
C GLU A 87 13.70 -8.09 2.50
N SER A 88 13.81 -6.87 3.04
CA SER A 88 14.74 -6.55 4.13
C SER A 88 14.35 -5.27 4.85
N GLN A 89 14.88 -5.09 6.07
CA GLN A 89 14.79 -3.82 6.80
C GLN A 89 15.41 -2.65 6.01
N GLN A 90 16.46 -2.90 5.23
CA GLN A 90 17.14 -1.89 4.41
C GLN A 90 16.23 -1.40 3.28
N THR A 91 15.51 -2.33 2.63
CA THR A 91 14.52 -1.99 1.60
C THR A 91 13.39 -1.16 2.20
N LEU A 92 12.83 -1.57 3.36
CA LEU A 92 11.83 -0.76 4.06
C LEU A 92 12.37 0.63 4.40
N THR A 93 13.57 0.71 4.98
CA THR A 93 14.18 1.98 5.42
C THR A 93 14.35 2.96 4.27
N ARG A 94 14.86 2.49 3.13
CA ARG A 94 15.03 3.32 1.93
C ARG A 94 13.69 3.80 1.39
N THR A 95 12.72 2.90 1.24
CA THR A 95 11.41 3.23 0.71
C THR A 95 10.63 4.18 1.62
N PHE A 96 10.68 3.94 2.94
CA PHE A 96 10.03 4.78 3.94
C PHE A 96 10.66 6.17 3.99
N LYS A 97 12.00 6.26 3.99
CA LYS A 97 12.71 7.55 3.94
C LYS A 97 12.35 8.33 2.68
N ASN A 98 12.24 7.69 1.52
CA ASN A 98 11.86 8.38 0.29
C ASN A 98 10.41 8.89 0.31
N TYR A 99 9.53 8.27 1.10
CA TYR A 99 8.11 8.64 1.18
C TYR A 99 7.84 9.70 2.25
N PHE A 100 8.45 9.56 3.43
CA PHE A 100 8.25 10.45 4.59
C PHE A 100 9.41 11.44 4.85
N ASP A 101 10.45 11.42 4.03
CA ASP A 101 11.70 12.19 4.20
C ASP A 101 12.47 11.91 5.50
N VAL A 102 12.07 10.88 6.26
CA VAL A 102 12.63 10.51 7.55
C VAL A 102 12.74 8.98 7.67
N PRO A 103 13.86 8.41 8.16
CA PRO A 103 13.98 6.97 8.38
C PRO A 103 13.00 6.43 9.43
N PRO A 104 12.57 5.16 9.37
CA PRO A 104 11.58 4.58 10.28
C PRO A 104 11.90 4.75 11.77
N HIS A 105 13.15 4.49 12.18
CA HIS A 105 13.57 4.64 13.57
C HIS A 105 13.45 6.09 14.05
N LYS A 106 13.89 7.04 13.21
CA LYS A 106 13.79 8.46 13.53
C LYS A 106 12.32 8.90 13.57
N TYR A 107 11.50 8.42 12.63
CA TYR A 107 10.06 8.70 12.61
C TYR A 107 9.36 8.22 13.90
N ARG A 108 9.72 7.05 14.43
CA ARG A 108 9.20 6.54 15.71
C ARG A 108 9.43 7.52 16.85
N ILE A 109 10.68 7.95 17.05
CA ILE A 109 11.11 8.69 18.25
C ILE A 109 10.91 10.22 18.16
N THR A 110 10.43 10.75 17.03
CA THR A 110 10.28 12.21 16.82
C THR A 110 8.83 12.57 16.55
N ASN A 111 8.33 13.71 17.03
CA ASN A 111 6.99 14.21 16.69
C ASN A 111 6.92 14.84 15.29
N VAL A 112 7.46 14.16 14.27
CA VAL A 112 7.34 14.59 12.88
C VAL A 112 5.88 14.42 12.46
N PRO A 113 5.20 15.49 11.99
CA PRO A 113 3.88 15.38 11.41
C PRO A 113 4.00 14.70 10.05
N GLY A 114 3.78 13.38 10.02
CA GLY A 114 3.75 12.59 8.77
C GLY A 114 2.34 12.29 8.27
N GLU A 115 1.31 12.62 9.05
CA GLU A 115 -0.10 12.40 8.70
C GLU A 115 -0.49 13.12 7.41
N SER A 116 0.17 14.23 7.08
CA SER A 116 -0.02 14.95 5.80
C SER A 116 0.34 14.13 4.56
N ARG A 117 1.13 13.06 4.72
CA ARG A 117 1.50 12.12 3.64
C ARG A 117 0.77 10.80 3.72
N TYR A 118 -0.13 10.61 4.70
CA TYR A 118 -0.87 9.38 4.82
C TYR A 118 -1.79 9.23 3.61
N LEU A 119 -1.66 8.08 2.94
CA LEU A 119 -2.61 7.69 1.93
C LEU A 119 -3.69 6.87 2.63
N HIS A 120 -4.94 7.32 2.52
CA HIS A 120 -6.10 6.64 3.09
C HIS A 120 -6.71 5.65 2.08
N PRO A 121 -7.53 4.69 2.55
CA PRO A 121 -8.29 3.81 1.67
C PRO A 121 -9.14 4.57 0.67
N LEU A 122 -9.14 4.08 -0.58
CA LEU A 122 -9.94 4.65 -1.67
C LEU A 122 -11.27 3.90 -1.86
N ASN A 123 -11.57 2.93 -1.01
CA ASN A 123 -12.81 2.15 -1.00
C ASN A 123 -13.91 2.76 -0.11
N ASN A 124 -13.80 4.04 0.26
CA ASN A 124 -14.83 4.77 1.00
C ASN A 124 -15.82 5.46 0.06
#